data_AF-A0A6P0XEE7-F1
#
_entry.id   AF-A0A6P0XEE7-F1
#
_cell.length_a   1.000
_cell.length_b   1.000
_cell.length_c   1.000
_cell.angle_alpha   90.00
_cell.angle_beta   90.00
_cell.angle_gamma   90.00
#
_symmetry.space_group_name_H-M   'P 1'
#
loop_
_entity.id
_entity.type
_entity.pdbx_description
1 polymer ?
#
loop_
_entity_poly.entity_id
_entity_poly.type
_entity_poly.pdbx_seq_one_letter_code
_entity_poly.pdbx_strand_id
1 'polypeptide(L)' 'GKLDSWEVMVSMQLEKTNYIRATMSSPRAWTIHPKDRSPEFIGALPNIIEKIEQGWYPPEQAGHYDFISKYWL' A
#
# COMPACT_ATOMS: atom_id res chain seq x y z
N GLY A 1 32.16 -8.43 7.83
CA GLY A 1 31.41 -7.41 7.09
C GLY A 1 29.94 -7.59 7.38
N LYS A 2 29.32 -6.64 8.10
CA LYS A 2 27.86 -6.60 8.23
C LYS A 2 27.38 -5.77 7.06
N LEU A 3 26.70 -6.40 6.11
CA LEU A 3 25.85 -5.65 5.20
C LEU A 3 24.84 -4.92 6.08
N ASP A 4 24.72 -3.61 5.91
CA ASP A 4 23.69 -2.83 6.59
C ASP A 4 22.33 -3.49 6.33
N SER A 5 21.44 -3.49 7.34
CA SER A 5 20.09 -4.05 7.15
C SER A 5 19.50 -3.41 5.90
N TRP A 6 18.96 -4.24 5.00
CA TRP A 6 18.31 -3.78 3.77
C TRP A 6 17.31 -2.64 4.05
N GLU A 7 16.63 -2.70 5.19
CA GLU A 7 15.71 -1.69 5.69
C GLU A 7 16.38 -0.32 5.90
N VAL A 8 17.61 -0.29 6.40
CA VAL A 8 18.39 0.96 6.63
C VAL A 8 18.82 1.56 5.30
N MET A 9 19.37 0.74 4.39
CA MET A 9 19.81 1.21 3.07
C MET A 9 18.64 1.75 2.24
N VAL A 10 17.49 1.08 2.30
CA VAL A 10 16.27 1.55 1.63
C VAL A 10 15.82 2.87 2.26
N SER A 11 15.70 2.95 3.59
CA SER A 11 15.26 4.17 4.28
C SER A 11 16.15 5.38 3.93
N MET A 12 17.47 5.23 3.98
CA MET A 12 18.42 6.31 3.60
C MET A 12 18.30 6.74 2.13
N GLN A 13 17.91 5.82 1.25
CA GLN A 13 17.70 6.16 -0.16
C GLN A 13 16.36 6.87 -0.37
N LEU A 14 15.33 6.51 0.39
CA LEU A 14 14.03 7.19 0.38
C LEU A 14 14.15 8.66 0.83
N GLU A 15 15.02 8.96 1.79
CA GLU A 15 15.27 10.33 2.25
C GLU A 15 15.84 11.26 1.16
N LYS A 16 16.42 10.71 0.10
CA LYS A 16 17.07 11.49 -0.98
C LYS A 16 16.13 11.85 -2.11
N THR A 17 14.87 11.41 -2.09
CA THR A 17 13.92 11.67 -3.17
C THR A 17 12.57 12.12 -2.64
N ASN A 18 11.91 13.02 -3.36
CA ASN A 18 10.53 13.43 -3.01
C ASN A 18 9.50 12.34 -3.38
N TYR A 19 9.87 11.47 -4.33
CA TYR A 19 9.01 10.42 -4.85
C TYR A 19 9.82 9.17 -5.14
N ILE A 20 9.18 8.01 -4.99
CA ILE A 20 9.73 6.71 -5.36
C ILE A 20 8.76 5.99 -6.29
N ARG A 21 9.32 5.36 -7.32
CA ARG A 21 8.57 4.50 -8.23
C ARG A 21 8.72 3.05 -7.80
N ALA A 22 7.63 2.47 -7.32
CA ALA A 22 7.55 1.01 -7.15
C ALA A 22 7.31 0.37 -8.52
N THR A 23 8.14 -0.61 -8.88
CA THR A 23 7.90 -1.47 -10.05
C THR A 23 7.37 -2.80 -9.53
N MET A 24 6.11 -3.10 -9.83
CA MET A 24 5.51 -4.38 -9.49
C MET A 24 6.00 -5.45 -10.47
N SER A 25 6.46 -6.58 -9.97
CA SER A 25 6.96 -7.70 -10.80
C SER A 25 5.85 -8.47 -11.53
N SER A 26 4.58 -8.16 -11.22
CA SER A 26 3.40 -8.84 -11.76
C SER A 26 2.27 -7.85 -11.98
N PRO A 27 1.50 -7.98 -13.08
CA PRO A 27 0.29 -7.18 -13.31
C PRO A 27 -0.84 -7.53 -12.33
N ARG A 28 -0.72 -8.64 -11.58
CA ARG A 28 -1.68 -9.03 -10.54
C ARG A 28 -1.30 -8.52 -9.16
N ALA A 29 -0.14 -7.88 -9.02
CA ALA A 29 0.30 -7.38 -7.73
C ALA A 29 -0.19 -5.94 -7.53
N TRP A 30 -0.61 -5.64 -6.31
CA TRP A 30 -1.15 -4.35 -5.91
C TRP A 30 -0.58 -3.94 -4.54
N THR A 31 -0.57 -2.64 -4.25
CA THR A 31 -0.24 -2.10 -2.93
C THR A 31 -1.39 -1.22 -2.45
N ILE A 32 -1.67 -1.25 -1.15
CA ILE A 32 -2.58 -0.32 -0.50
C ILE A 32 -1.75 0.52 0.46
N HIS A 33 -1.93 1.84 0.38
CA HIS A 33 -1.21 2.79 1.22
C HIS A 33 -2.20 3.45 2.19
N PRO A 34 -2.55 2.78 3.31
CA PRO A 34 -3.37 3.39 4.34
C PRO A 34 -2.56 4.43 5.11
N LYS A 35 -3.20 5.55 5.45
CA LYS A 35 -2.63 6.55 6.36
C LYS A 35 -2.45 5.99 7.78
N ASP A 36 -3.37 5.13 8.20
CA ASP A 36 -3.36 4.50 9.51
C ASP A 36 -3.58 2.97 9.38
N ARG A 37 -2.80 2.19 10.12
CA ARG A 37 -2.90 0.72 10.16
C ARG A 37 -3.61 0.29 11.44
N SER A 38 -4.79 0.87 11.66
CA SER A 38 -5.59 0.63 12.87
C SER A 38 -6.04 -0.84 12.95
N PRO A 39 -6.45 -1.31 14.15
CA PRO A 39 -7.05 -2.64 14.29
C PRO A 39 -8.28 -2.84 13.40
N GLU A 40 -9.08 -1.79 13.15
CA GLU A 40 -10.22 -1.89 12.22
C GLU A 40 -9.74 -2.15 10.79
N PHE A 41 -8.71 -1.43 10.32
CA PHE A 41 -8.13 -1.67 9.00
C PHE A 41 -7.59 -3.08 8.86
N ILE A 42 -6.82 -3.56 9.86
CA ILE A 42 -6.26 -4.91 9.85
C ILE A 42 -7.38 -5.96 9.84
N GLY A 43 -8.46 -5.74 10.61
CA GLY A 43 -9.62 -6.63 10.64
C GLY A 43 -10.40 -6.66 9.32
N ALA A 44 -10.42 -5.56 8.57
CA ALA A 44 -11.09 -5.45 7.28
C ALA A 44 -10.26 -5.99 6.09
N LEU A 45 -8.95 -6.21 6.27
CA LEU A 45 -8.04 -6.66 5.20
C LEU A 45 -8.58 -7.86 4.39
N PRO A 46 -9.14 -8.94 4.99
CA PRO A 46 -9.64 -10.05 4.20
C PRO A 46 -10.71 -9.66 3.18
N ASN A 47 -11.66 -8.79 3.57
CA ASN A 47 -12.74 -8.32 2.68
C ASN A 47 -12.19 -7.34 1.62
N ILE A 48 -11.27 -6.46 2.01
CA ILE A 48 -10.59 -5.54 1.10
C ILE A 48 -9.82 -6.31 0.02
N ILE A 49 -9.06 -7.35 0.42
CA ILE A 49 -8.32 -8.23 -0.48
C ILE A 49 -9.26 -8.91 -1.47
N GLU A 50 -10.33 -9.55 -0.96
CA GLU A 50 -11.31 -10.25 -1.81
C GLU A 50 -11.88 -9.34 -2.90
N LYS A 51 -12.25 -8.12 -2.53
CA LYS A 51 -12.75 -7.10 -3.46
C LYS A 51 -11.73 -6.71 -4.53
N ILE A 52 -10.49 -6.42 -4.13
CA ILE A 52 -9.42 -6.03 -5.07
C ILE A 52 -9.09 -7.17 -6.02
N GLU A 53 -9.05 -8.41 -5.52
CA GLU A 53 -8.80 -9.60 -6.34
C GLU A 53 -9.91 -9.85 -7.37
N GLN A 54 -11.14 -9.39 -7.10
CA GLN A 54 -12.25 -9.38 -8.06
C GLN A 54 -12.21 -8.19 -9.03
N GLY A 55 -11.20 -7.31 -8.93
CA GLY A 55 -11.08 -6.09 -9.71
C GLY A 55 -12.05 -4.98 -9.26
N TRP A 56 -12.64 -5.12 -8.08
CA TRP A 56 -13.55 -4.13 -7.52
C TRP A 56 -12.83 -3.21 -6.52
N TYR A 57 -13.20 -1.95 -6.54
CA TYR A 57 -12.88 -0.96 -5.52
C TYR A 57 -14.08 -0.02 -5.36
N PRO A 58 -14.23 0.67 -4.21
CA PRO A 58 -15.31 1.62 -4.01
C PRO A 58 -15.26 2.72 -5.07
N PRO A 59 -16.35 3.02 -5.79
CA PRO A 59 -16.35 4.09 -6.81
C PRO A 59 -15.86 5.43 -6.27
N GLU A 60 -16.12 5.73 -4.99
CA GLU A 60 -15.68 6.94 -4.31
C GLU A 60 -14.18 6.99 -4.03
N GLN A 61 -13.46 5.85 -4.10
CA GLN A 61 -12.01 5.80 -4.07
C GLN A 61 -11.39 6.16 -5.43
N ALA A 62 -12.15 6.12 -6.53
CA ALA A 62 -11.65 6.40 -7.87
C ALA A 62 -10.99 7.78 -7.95
N GLY A 63 -9.78 7.84 -8.52
CA GLY A 63 -9.04 9.10 -8.68
C GLY A 63 -8.31 9.59 -7.41
N HIS A 64 -8.44 8.88 -6.29
CA HIS A 64 -7.69 9.18 -5.07
C HIS A 64 -6.45 8.27 -4.95
N TYR A 65 -5.29 8.90 -4.77
CA TYR A 65 -4.03 8.19 -4.55
C TYR A 65 -3.96 7.52 -3.17
N ASP A 66 -4.39 8.25 -2.13
CA ASP A 66 -4.40 7.75 -0.75
C ASP A 66 -5.59 6.84 -0.51
N PHE A 67 -5.40 5.80 0.32
CA PHE A 67 -6.50 4.96 0.78
C PHE A 67 -7.43 5.74 1.72
N ILE A 68 -8.72 5.76 1.40
CA ILE A 68 -9.72 6.50 2.16
C ILE A 68 -10.56 5.52 2.97
N SER A 69 -10.20 5.33 4.25
CA SER A 69 -10.79 4.29 5.11
C SER A 69 -12.33 4.28 5.13
N LYS A 70 -12.99 5.45 5.11
CA LYS A 70 -14.46 5.55 5.13
C LYS A 70 -15.18 4.87 3.94
N TYR A 71 -14.47 4.56 2.85
CA TYR A 71 -15.06 3.89 1.68
C TYR A 71 -14.81 2.38 1.67
N TRP A 72 -13.87 1.91 2.49
CA TRP A 72 -13.40 0.52 2.47
C TRP A 72 -13.79 -0.27 3.72
N LEU A 73 -13.89 0.41 4.87
CA LEU A 73 -14.23 -0.17 6.17
C LEU A 73 -15.75 -0.25 6.39
#